data_AF-A0A7C4D4E3-F1
#
_entry.id   AF-A0A7C4D4E3-F1
#
_cell.length_a   1.000
_cell.length_b   1.000
_cell.length_c   1.000
_cell.angle_alpha   90.00
_cell.angle_beta   90.00
_cell.angle_gamma   90.00
#
_symmetry.space_group_name_H-M   'P 1'
#
loop_
_entity.id
_entity.type
_entity.pdbx_description
1 polymer ?
#
loop_
_entity_poly.entity_id
_entity_poly.type
_entity_poly.pdbx_seq_one_letter_code
_entity_poly.pdbx_strand_id
1 'polypeptide(L)' 'MRRIRIEKVVVNSCIGASAPRLEKAAKIIEMLTGQRPELRKARKTIKGFGIYKGQPIAVRVTLRK' A
#
# COMPACT_ATOMS: atom_id res chain seq x y z
N MET A 1 -34.42 -6.69 -5.53
CA MET A 1 -33.37 -6.50 -6.57
C MET A 1 -32.03 -6.17 -5.90
N ARG A 2 -31.04 -7.08 -5.89
CA ARG A 2 -29.68 -6.74 -5.44
C ARG A 2 -28.86 -6.26 -6.64
N ARG A 3 -28.92 -4.95 -6.93
CA ARG A 3 -28.04 -4.33 -7.94
C ARG A 3 -26.60 -4.35 -7.41
N ILE A 4 -25.70 -4.96 -8.16
CA ILE A 4 -24.27 -5.00 -7.85
C ILE A 4 -23.72 -3.57 -7.96
N ARG A 5 -22.90 -3.17 -6.97
CA ARG A 5 -22.20 -1.89 -6.94
C ARG A 5 -20.76 -2.14 -6.51
N ILE A 6 -19.86 -1.26 -6.93
CA ILE A 6 -18.49 -1.25 -6.43
C ILE A 6 -18.53 -0.60 -5.04
N GLU A 7 -18.24 -1.38 -3.99
CA GLU A 7 -18.17 -0.86 -2.62
C GLU A 7 -16.92 0.00 -2.42
N LYS A 8 -15.78 -0.47 -2.94
CA LYS A 8 -14.48 0.22 -2.82
C LYS A 8 -13.48 -0.30 -3.85
N VAL A 9 -12.48 0.53 -4.12
CA VAL A 9 -11.28 0.16 -4.89
C VAL A 9 -10.07 0.33 -3.98
N VAL A 10 -9.23 -0.69 -3.88
CA VAL A 10 -7.99 -0.61 -3.09
C VAL A 10 -6.81 -0.60 -4.06
N VAL A 11 -6.05 0.50 -4.05
CA VAL A 11 -4.80 0.60 -4.79
C VAL A 11 -3.68 0.25 -3.82
N ASN A 12 -2.91 -0.80 -4.12
CA ASN A 12 -1.86 -1.31 -3.25
C ASN A 12 -0.57 -1.54 -4.06
N SER A 13 0.54 -0.99 -3.57
CA SER A 13 1.87 -1.20 -4.13
C SER A 13 2.80 -1.80 -3.08
N CYS A 14 3.35 -2.99 -3.37
CA CYS A 14 4.28 -3.69 -2.49
C CYS A 14 5.68 -3.68 -3.11
N ILE A 15 6.63 -3.06 -2.42
CA ILE A 15 7.96 -2.73 -2.97
C ILE A 15 9.07 -3.48 -2.21
N GLY A 16 8.78 -3.94 -0.98
CA GLY A 16 9.74 -4.65 -0.12
C GLY A 16 10.52 -3.70 0.78
N ALA A 17 11.75 -4.08 1.15
CA ALA A 17 12.55 -3.44 2.20
C ALA A 17 13.21 -2.09 1.81
N SER A 18 12.81 -1.47 0.69
CA SER A 18 13.46 -0.25 0.19
C SER A 18 12.69 1.02 0.59
N ALA A 19 13.21 1.74 1.59
CA ALA A 19 12.65 3.01 2.07
C ALA A 19 12.50 4.10 0.99
N PRO A 20 13.50 4.43 0.15
CA PRO A 20 13.36 5.53 -0.81
C PRO A 20 12.35 5.23 -1.92
N ARG A 21 12.23 3.95 -2.33
CA ARG A 21 11.21 3.54 -3.31
C ARG A 21 9.81 3.60 -2.72
N LEU A 22 9.66 3.31 -1.42
CA LEU A 22 8.41 3.39 -0.69
C LEU A 22 7.88 4.83 -0.64
N GLU A 23 8.74 5.80 -0.33
CA GLU A 23 8.38 7.22 -0.33
C GLU A 23 8.00 7.72 -1.72
N LYS A 24 8.74 7.32 -2.76
CA LYS A 24 8.40 7.67 -4.14
C LYS A 24 7.05 7.10 -4.54
N ALA A 25 6.77 5.84 -4.20
CA ALA A 25 5.48 5.23 -4.47
C ALA A 25 4.34 5.89 -3.69
N ALA A 26 4.57 6.31 -2.45
CA ALA A 26 3.60 7.07 -1.67
C ALA A 26 3.26 8.39 -2.37
N LYS A 27 4.26 9.16 -2.81
CA LYS A 27 4.03 10.41 -3.57
C LYS A 27 3.26 10.17 -4.88
N ILE A 28 3.61 9.11 -5.62
CA ILE A 28 2.91 8.79 -6.88
C ILE A 28 1.44 8.43 -6.61
N ILE A 29 1.17 7.59 -5.61
CA ILE A 29 -0.20 7.20 -5.26
C ILE A 29 -1.01 8.40 -4.77
N GLU A 30 -0.39 9.28 -3.98
CA GLU A 30 -1.01 10.53 -3.51
C GLU A 30 -1.36 11.44 -4.68
N MET A 31 -0.45 11.65 -5.64
CA MET A 31 -0.74 12.43 -6.85
C MET A 31 -1.83 11.82 -7.73
N LEU A 32 -1.88 10.49 -7.86
CA LEU A 32 -2.88 9.79 -8.68
C LEU A 32 -4.27 9.78 -8.06
N THR A 33 -4.35 9.67 -6.73
CA THR A 33 -5.63 9.44 -6.04
C THR A 33 -6.15 10.64 -5.27
N GLY A 34 -5.32 11.67 -5.04
CA GLY A 34 -5.67 12.84 -4.24
C GLY A 34 -5.89 12.53 -2.75
N GLN A 35 -5.61 11.30 -2.31
CA GLN A 35 -5.79 10.85 -0.94
C GLN A 35 -4.45 10.45 -0.33
N ARG A 36 -4.30 10.71 0.98
CA ARG A 36 -3.09 10.36 1.71
C ARG A 36 -2.98 8.83 1.84
N PRO A 37 -1.94 8.20 1.28
CA PRO A 37 -1.79 6.77 1.35
C PRO A 37 -1.24 6.30 2.71
N GLU A 38 -1.58 5.07 3.09
CA GLU A 38 -1.16 4.42 4.33
C GLU A 38 0.01 3.47 4.08
N LEU A 39 1.05 3.56 4.93
CA LEU A 39 2.17 2.62 4.93
C LEU A 39 1.80 1.34 5.68
N ARG A 40 2.04 0.18 5.06
CA ARG A 40 1.84 -1.12 5.68
C ARG A 40 3.15 -1.73 6.15
N LYS A 41 3.11 -2.25 7.38
CA LYS A 41 4.21 -2.94 8.04
C LYS A 41 4.17 -4.45 7.77
N ALA A 42 5.34 -5.07 7.67
CA ALA A 42 5.49 -6.51 7.55
C ALA A 42 5.01 -7.23 8.82
N ARG A 43 4.23 -8.30 8.66
CA ARG A 43 3.69 -9.10 9.78
C ARG A 43 4.70 -10.12 10.34
N LYS A 44 5.59 -10.63 9.48
CA LYS A 44 6.58 -11.66 9.80
C LYS A 44 7.93 -11.24 9.23
N THR A 45 9.01 -11.72 9.86
CA THR A 45 10.37 -11.62 9.32
C THR A 45 10.57 -12.76 8.33
N ILE A 46 11.00 -12.44 7.10
CA ILE A 46 11.32 -13.44 6.07
C ILE A 46 12.72 -13.13 5.54
N LYS A 47 13.71 -13.92 5.98
CA LYS A 47 15.13 -13.71 5.67
C LYS A 47 15.42 -13.74 4.17
N GLY A 48 14.75 -14.61 3.41
CA GLY A 48 14.91 -14.70 1.96
C GLY A 48 14.52 -13.43 1.19
N PHE A 49 13.67 -12.58 1.77
CA PHE A 49 13.31 -11.28 1.19
C PHE A 49 14.00 -10.09 1.87
N GLY A 50 14.83 -10.34 2.89
CA GLY A 50 15.44 -9.28 3.70
C GLY A 50 14.41 -8.40 4.44
N ILE A 51 13.23 -8.93 4.74
CA ILE A 51 12.13 -8.19 5.38
C ILE A 51 12.07 -8.55 6.87
N TYR A 52 12.02 -7.54 7.72
CA TYR A 52 11.85 -7.70 9.17
C TYR A 52 10.45 -7.35 9.64
N LYS A 53 9.94 -8.04 10.66
CA LYS A 53 8.64 -7.74 11.28
C LYS A 53 8.61 -6.27 11.72
N GLY A 54 7.53 -5.57 11.36
CA GLY A 54 7.35 -4.15 11.68
C GLY A 54 7.93 -3.18 10.65
N GLN A 55 8.76 -3.65 9.71
CA GLN A 55 9.32 -2.82 8.64
C GLN A 55 8.22 -2.36 7.67
N PRO A 56 8.17 -1.09 7.26
CA PRO A 56 7.27 -0.64 6.22
C PRO A 56 7.68 -1.26 4.87
N ILE A 57 6.75 -1.91 4.18
CA ILE A 57 7.03 -2.68 2.94
C ILE A 57 6.11 -2.34 1.77
N ALA A 58 4.96 -1.75 2.06
CA ALA A 58 3.94 -1.47 1.07
C ALA A 58 3.20 -0.17 1.39
N VAL A 59 2.56 0.36 0.36
CA VAL A 59 1.73 1.56 0.40
C VAL A 59 0.35 1.18 -0.12
N ARG A 60 -0.72 1.60 0.56
CA ARG A 60 -2.09 1.43 0.06
C ARG A 60 -2.92 2.69 0.18
N VAL A 61 -3.95 2.78 -0.64
CA VAL A 61 -5.07 3.72 -0.46
C VAL A 61 -6.37 2.99 -0.77
N THR A 62 -7.44 3.33 -0.06
CA THR A 62 -8.76 2.75 -0.26
C THR A 62 -9.70 3.84 -0.72
N LEU A 63 -10.14 3.76 -1.97
CA LEU A 63 -11.10 4.66 -2.58
C LEU A 63 -12.51 4.10 -2.36
N ARG A 64 -13.39 4.92 -1.80
CA ARG A 64 -14.82 4.64 -1.67
C ARG A 64 -15.56 5.74 -2.42
N LYS A 65 -16.71 5.39 -3.00
CA LYS A 65 -17.59 6.35 -3.68
C LYS A 65 -18.48 7.04 -2.66
#